data_AF-A0A1G4TXV9-F1
#
_entry.id   AF-A0A1G4TXV9-F1
#
_cell.length_a   1.000
_cell.length_b   1.000
_cell.length_c   1.000
_cell.angle_alpha   90.00
_cell.angle_beta   90.00
_cell.angle_gamma   90.00
#
_symmetry.space_group_name_H-M   'P 1'
#
loop_
_entity.id
_entity.type
_entity.pdbx_description
1 polymer ?
#
loop_
_entity_poly.entity_id
_entity_poly.type
_entity_poly.pdbx_seq_one_letter_code
_entity_poly.pdbx_strand_id
1 'polypeptide(L)'
;MENMDKKKEIPPEEYPVHVKKWRSANPNIVKLWYAAEKAAVKAVREKTTIKLAHGVRYRYEPGVLFADLPSGRSLAYVNPRIKPDPKFGKDGIVFDGMDQVKKKWMSHRTYGGRLVENLVQAIARDCLAESLMRLDAEGYKTVMHVHDEAVLDVPIGTSSVEHVTEIMSRPIDWAPGLPLKAAGFECDFYQKD
;
A
#
# COMPACT_ATOMS: atom_id res chain seq x y z
N MET A 1 13.46 1.86 14.02
CA MET A 1 14.05 0.51 14.12
C MET A 1 13.89 0.02 15.55
N GLU A 2 14.20 0.84 16.56
CA GLU A 2 13.85 0.58 17.97
C GLU A 2 12.41 0.09 18.20
N ASN A 3 11.39 0.81 17.72
CA ASN A 3 9.98 0.36 17.83
C ASN A 3 9.66 -0.91 17.02
N MET A 4 10.54 -1.35 16.11
CA MET A 4 10.37 -2.53 15.27
C MET A 4 11.12 -3.75 15.83
N ASP A 5 12.25 -3.52 16.52
CA ASP A 5 13.03 -4.54 17.20
C ASP A 5 12.43 -4.84 18.59
N LYS A 6 11.24 -5.43 18.58
CA LYS A 6 10.48 -5.72 19.82
C LYS A 6 11.23 -6.65 20.77
N LYS A 7 12.11 -7.51 20.24
CA LYS A 7 12.92 -8.46 21.00
C LYS A 7 14.26 -7.88 21.46
N LYS A 8 14.63 -6.68 20.99
CA LYS A 8 15.90 -6.00 21.27
C LYS A 8 17.12 -6.85 20.89
N GLU A 9 17.02 -7.53 19.74
CA GLU A 9 18.06 -8.44 19.25
C GLU A 9 19.23 -7.67 18.61
N ILE A 10 19.03 -6.40 18.24
CA ILE A 10 20.03 -5.57 17.56
C ILE A 10 20.42 -4.41 18.50
N PRO A 11 21.73 -4.19 18.76
CA PRO A 11 22.17 -3.05 19.55
C PRO A 11 21.70 -1.71 18.94
N PRO A 12 21.15 -0.77 19.72
CA PRO A 12 20.58 0.47 19.19
C PRO A 12 21.52 1.33 18.34
N GLU A 13 22.82 1.29 18.64
CA GLU A 13 23.90 1.94 17.90
C GLU A 13 24.07 1.38 16.48
N GLU A 14 23.63 0.14 16.22
CA GLU A 14 23.71 -0.50 14.90
C GLU A 14 22.50 -0.17 14.02
N TYR A 15 21.40 0.32 14.57
CA TYR A 15 20.19 0.66 13.80
C TYR A 15 20.48 1.60 12.61
N PRO A 16 21.23 2.70 12.75
CA PRO A 16 21.52 3.58 11.63
C PRO A 16 22.32 2.89 10.53
N VAL A 17 23.23 1.98 10.91
CA VAL A 17 24.07 1.22 9.98
C VAL A 17 23.21 0.28 9.14
N HIS A 18 22.31 -0.48 9.76
CA HIS A 18 21.40 -1.37 9.03
C HIS A 18 20.45 -0.60 8.11
N VAL A 19 19.87 0.50 8.60
CA VAL A 19 19.01 1.37 7.77
C VAL A 19 19.78 1.90 6.57
N LYS A 20 21.03 2.35 6.77
CA LYS A 20 21.88 2.85 5.68
C LYS A 20 22.22 1.73 4.68
N LYS A 21 22.64 0.56 5.15
CA LYS A 21 22.95 -0.61 4.30
C LYS A 21 21.75 -1.01 3.45
N TRP A 22 20.56 -1.12 4.04
CA TRP A 22 19.34 -1.47 3.31
C TRP A 22 19.00 -0.42 2.24
N ARG A 23 19.09 0.87 2.58
CA ARG A 23 18.81 1.96 1.62
C ARG A 23 19.80 1.96 0.46
N SER A 24 21.08 1.69 0.73
CA SER A 24 22.11 1.58 -0.30
C SER A 24 21.88 0.39 -1.22
N ALA A 25 21.41 -0.74 -0.68
CA ALA A 25 21.09 -1.94 -1.46
C ALA A 25 19.79 -1.80 -2.27
N ASN A 26 18.89 -0.90 -1.88
CA ASN A 26 17.56 -0.72 -2.48
C ASN A 26 17.36 0.69 -3.09
N PRO A 27 18.22 1.13 -4.01
CA PRO A 27 18.21 2.51 -4.49
C PRO A 27 16.92 2.89 -5.23
N ASN A 28 16.27 1.95 -5.91
CA ASN A 28 15.03 2.21 -6.65
C ASN A 28 13.85 2.47 -5.71
N ILE A 29 13.77 1.76 -4.58
CA ILE A 29 12.73 1.99 -3.57
C ILE A 29 12.93 3.37 -2.94
N VAL A 30 14.17 3.73 -2.61
CA VAL A 30 14.50 5.05 -2.05
C VAL A 30 14.17 6.17 -3.03
N LYS A 31 14.50 5.99 -4.32
CA LYS A 31 14.13 6.93 -5.39
C LYS A 31 12.61 7.10 -5.50
N LEU A 32 11.85 6.01 -5.41
CA LEU A 32 10.38 6.06 -5.44
C LEU A 32 9.81 6.89 -4.29
N TRP A 33 10.33 6.75 -3.07
CA TRP A 33 9.91 7.57 -1.93
C TRP A 33 10.10 9.06 -2.19
N TYR A 34 11.28 9.46 -2.67
CA TYR A 34 11.55 10.87 -2.97
C TYR A 34 10.73 11.38 -4.15
N ALA A 35 10.52 10.56 -5.19
CA ALA A 35 9.70 10.91 -6.33
C ALA A 35 8.23 11.13 -5.93
N ALA A 36 7.68 10.23 -5.09
CA ALA A 36 6.31 10.35 -4.58
C ALA A 36 6.12 11.64 -3.77
N GLU A 37 7.06 11.94 -2.87
CA GLU A 37 7.00 13.16 -2.06
C GLU A 37 7.12 14.43 -2.92
N LYS A 38 8.06 14.45 -3.86
CA LYS A 38 8.24 15.56 -4.80
C LYS A 38 6.97 15.78 -5.62
N ALA A 39 6.37 14.71 -6.12
CA ALA A 39 5.15 14.77 -6.92
C ALA A 39 3.96 15.29 -6.09
N ALA A 40 3.77 14.77 -4.88
CA ALA A 40 2.70 15.21 -3.98
C ALA A 40 2.86 16.69 -3.58
N VAL A 41 4.06 17.10 -3.16
CA VAL A 41 4.34 18.50 -2.78
C VAL A 41 4.10 19.43 -3.96
N LYS A 42 4.56 19.04 -5.16
CA LYS A 42 4.36 19.82 -6.38
C LYS A 42 2.88 19.95 -6.74
N ALA A 43 2.11 18.86 -6.66
CA ALA A 43 0.67 18.86 -6.92
C ALA A 43 -0.08 19.85 -6.01
N VAL A 44 0.23 19.85 -4.70
CA VAL A 44 -0.37 20.78 -3.73
C VAL A 44 0.07 22.22 -3.98
N ARG A 45 1.37 22.45 -4.24
CA ARG A 45 1.94 23.80 -4.43
C ARG A 45 1.38 24.48 -5.66
N GLU A 46 1.38 23.76 -6.77
CA GLU A 46 1.01 24.27 -8.09
C GLU A 46 -0.49 24.07 -8.38
N LYS A 47 -1.23 23.44 -7.45
CA LYS A 47 -2.66 23.14 -7.57
C LYS A 47 -2.99 22.43 -8.88
N THR A 48 -2.25 21.37 -9.18
CA THR A 48 -2.29 20.67 -10.47
C THR A 48 -2.19 19.15 -10.31
N THR A 49 -2.15 18.43 -11.43
CA THR A 49 -1.91 16.99 -11.48
C THR A 49 -0.47 16.69 -11.87
N ILE A 50 0.22 15.89 -11.05
CA ILE A 50 1.59 15.44 -11.27
C ILE A 50 1.61 13.92 -11.39
N LYS A 51 2.07 13.41 -12.54
CA LYS A 51 2.28 11.98 -12.76
C LYS A 51 3.47 11.49 -11.94
N LEU A 52 3.36 10.29 -11.36
CA LEU A 52 4.46 9.59 -10.69
C LEU A 52 5.01 8.48 -11.59
N ALA A 53 4.43 7.28 -11.54
CA ALA A 53 4.89 6.10 -12.27
C ALA A 53 3.77 5.07 -12.36
N HIS A 54 3.79 4.21 -13.38
CA HIS A 54 2.88 3.06 -13.53
C HIS A 54 1.40 3.37 -13.27
N GLY A 55 0.89 4.44 -13.88
CA GLY A 55 -0.51 4.87 -13.74
C GLY A 55 -0.81 5.69 -12.48
N VAL A 56 0.10 5.73 -11.49
CA VAL A 56 -0.08 6.55 -10.29
C VAL A 56 0.16 8.02 -10.59
N ARG A 57 -0.72 8.89 -10.08
CA ARG A 57 -0.57 10.35 -10.14
C ARG A 57 -1.13 11.02 -8.89
N TYR A 58 -0.58 12.18 -8.57
CA TYR A 58 -1.12 13.06 -7.54
C TYR A 58 -1.91 14.17 -8.20
N ARG A 59 -3.19 14.32 -7.84
CA ARG A 59 -4.10 15.32 -8.40
C ARG A 59 -4.62 16.20 -7.30
N TYR A 60 -4.35 17.50 -7.39
CA TYR A 60 -4.96 18.46 -6.48
C TYR A 60 -6.32 18.91 -7.00
N GLU A 61 -7.32 18.86 -6.14
CA GLU A 61 -8.61 19.52 -6.29
C GLU A 61 -8.84 20.46 -5.10
N PRO A 62 -9.73 21.46 -5.21
CA PRO A 62 -9.96 22.43 -4.13
C PRO A 62 -10.13 21.77 -2.77
N GLY A 63 -9.11 21.91 -1.92
CA GLY A 63 -9.11 21.36 -0.56
C GLY A 63 -8.80 19.87 -0.42
N VAL A 64 -8.43 19.14 -1.49
CA VAL A 64 -8.07 17.72 -1.40
C VAL A 64 -6.91 17.38 -2.33
N LEU A 65 -5.91 16.68 -1.81
CA LEU A 65 -4.91 16.02 -2.65
C LEU A 65 -5.34 14.56 -2.84
N PHE A 66 -5.56 14.16 -4.08
CA PHE A 66 -5.81 12.77 -4.44
C PHE A 66 -4.52 12.08 -4.86
N ALA A 67 -4.34 10.84 -4.44
CA ALA A 67 -3.41 9.90 -5.06
C ALA A 67 -4.24 8.91 -5.88
N ASP A 68 -4.27 9.13 -7.19
CA ASP A 68 -4.97 8.27 -8.14
C ASP A 68 -4.14 7.01 -8.40
N LEU A 69 -4.78 5.86 -8.32
CA LEU A 69 -4.21 4.53 -8.50
C LEU A 69 -4.48 4.03 -9.93
N PRO A 70 -3.65 3.11 -10.46
CA PRO A 70 -3.88 2.53 -11.78
C PRO A 70 -5.21 1.78 -11.90
N SER A 71 -5.74 1.26 -10.79
CA SER A 71 -7.07 0.63 -10.70
C SER A 71 -8.24 1.60 -10.92
N GLY A 72 -7.99 2.90 -11.00
CA GLY A 72 -9.01 3.95 -11.10
C GLY A 72 -9.53 4.47 -9.76
N ARG A 73 -9.19 3.82 -8.64
CA ARG A 73 -9.49 4.31 -7.28
C ARG A 73 -8.55 5.47 -6.90
N SER A 74 -8.97 6.32 -5.96
CA SER A 74 -8.13 7.39 -5.41
C SER A 74 -8.09 7.36 -3.88
N LEU A 75 -6.92 7.62 -3.30
CA LEU A 75 -6.78 7.97 -1.89
C LEU A 75 -6.92 9.48 -1.71
N ALA A 76 -7.61 9.92 -0.67
CA ALA A 76 -7.84 11.34 -0.40
C ALA A 76 -7.05 11.83 0.82
N TYR A 77 -6.26 12.88 0.63
CA TYR A 77 -5.61 13.66 1.68
C TYR A 77 -6.35 14.98 1.84
N VAL A 78 -7.31 15.00 2.77
CA VAL A 78 -8.23 16.12 2.99
C VAL A 78 -7.48 17.31 3.55
N ASN A 79 -7.78 18.49 3.01
CA ASN A 79 -7.18 19.77 3.32
C ASN A 79 -5.66 19.57 3.31
N PRO A 80 -4.93 19.58 2.18
CA PRO A 80 -3.49 19.44 2.20
C PRO A 80 -2.81 20.81 2.34
N ARG A 81 -1.76 20.91 3.16
CA ARG A 81 -0.93 22.13 3.31
C ARG A 81 0.54 21.78 3.23
N ILE A 82 1.33 22.70 2.69
CA ILE A 82 2.79 22.62 2.75
C ILE A 82 3.25 23.24 4.06
N LYS A 83 4.05 22.51 4.82
CA LYS A 83 4.69 23.00 6.06
C LYS A 83 6.15 22.55 6.11
N PRO A 84 7.04 23.32 6.77
CA PRO A 84 8.38 22.86 7.08
C PRO A 84 8.36 21.53 7.83
N ASP A 85 9.17 20.60 7.38
CA ASP A 85 9.36 19.29 7.95
C ASP A 85 10.46 19.34 9.02
N PRO A 86 10.11 19.25 10.32
CA PRO A 86 11.09 19.40 11.39
C PRO A 86 12.09 18.24 11.45
N LYS A 87 11.79 17.11 10.80
CA LYS A 87 12.64 15.90 10.82
C LYS A 87 13.63 15.87 9.65
N PHE A 88 13.26 16.46 8.51
CA PHE A 88 14.04 16.36 7.28
C PHE A 88 14.57 17.70 6.75
N GLY A 89 14.27 18.82 7.42
CA GLY A 89 14.81 20.14 7.05
C GLY A 89 14.40 20.60 5.66
N LYS A 90 13.19 20.24 5.22
CA LYS A 90 12.63 20.54 3.89
C LYS A 90 11.13 20.80 3.99
N ASP A 91 10.49 21.23 2.91
CA ASP A 91 9.02 21.29 2.88
C ASP A 91 8.41 19.88 2.81
N GLY A 92 7.35 19.65 3.58
CA GLY A 92 6.54 18.44 3.58
C GLY A 92 5.05 18.75 3.50
N ILE A 93 4.22 17.71 3.48
CA ILE A 93 2.75 17.84 3.47
C ILE A 93 2.20 17.53 4.86
N VAL A 94 1.26 18.35 5.29
CA VAL A 94 0.30 17.99 6.34
C VAL A 94 -1.10 17.92 5.74
N PHE A 95 -1.90 16.98 6.20
CA PHE A 95 -3.30 16.80 5.79
C PHE A 95 -4.14 16.50 7.02
N ASP A 96 -5.44 16.73 6.98
CA ASP A 96 -6.30 16.45 8.12
C ASP A 96 -6.93 15.06 8.01
N GLY A 97 -7.08 14.39 9.15
CA GLY A 97 -7.64 13.05 9.23
C GLY A 97 -7.96 12.63 10.66
N MET A 98 -8.73 11.54 10.79
CA MET A 98 -9.05 10.96 12.09
C MET A 98 -7.80 10.34 12.72
N ASP A 99 -7.40 10.80 13.89
CA ASP A 99 -6.39 10.13 14.69
C ASP A 99 -6.95 8.85 15.31
N GLN A 100 -6.27 7.73 15.07
CA GLN A 100 -6.78 6.41 15.46
C GLN A 100 -6.81 6.20 16.98
N VAL A 101 -5.98 6.91 17.73
CA VAL A 101 -5.87 6.79 19.19
C VAL A 101 -6.81 7.78 19.88
N LYS A 102 -6.70 9.05 19.51
CA LYS A 102 -7.45 10.16 20.13
C LYS A 102 -8.88 10.27 19.62
N LYS A 103 -9.22 9.61 18.52
CA LYS A 103 -10.54 9.67 17.84
C LYS A 103 -10.99 11.11 17.58
N LYS A 104 -10.03 11.97 17.23
CA LYS A 104 -10.25 13.38 16.89
C LYS A 104 -9.70 13.68 15.52
N TRP A 105 -10.36 14.60 14.82
CA TRP A 105 -9.85 15.15 13.58
C TRP A 105 -8.66 16.05 13.86
N MET A 106 -7.51 15.78 13.25
CA MET A 106 -6.30 16.56 13.44
C MET A 106 -5.38 16.51 12.22
N SER A 107 -4.41 17.41 12.19
CA SER A 107 -3.41 17.44 11.13
C SER A 107 -2.35 16.36 11.34
N HIS A 108 -2.11 15.58 10.29
CA HIS A 108 -1.11 14.53 10.18
C HIS A 108 -0.03 14.96 9.21
N ARG A 109 1.23 14.80 9.60
CA ARG A 109 2.36 14.95 8.68
C ARG A 109 2.53 13.69 7.85
N THR A 110 2.84 13.85 6.57
CA THR A 110 3.28 12.76 5.69
C THR A 110 4.63 13.08 5.05
N TYR A 111 5.27 12.05 4.52
CA TYR A 111 6.56 12.10 3.83
C TYR A 111 6.61 10.96 2.81
N GLY A 112 7.62 10.92 1.94
CA GLY A 112 7.70 9.99 0.82
C GLY A 112 7.49 8.52 1.18
N GLY A 113 8.10 8.05 2.27
CA GLY A 113 7.92 6.67 2.73
C GLY A 113 6.48 6.34 3.12
N ARG A 114 5.79 7.25 3.83
CA ARG A 114 4.38 7.06 4.22
C ARG A 114 3.42 7.15 3.04
N LEU A 115 3.71 8.04 2.08
CA LEU A 115 2.95 8.13 0.84
C LEU A 115 3.03 6.83 0.04
N VAL A 116 4.24 6.28 -0.13
CA VAL A 116 4.44 5.02 -0.86
C VAL A 116 3.85 3.83 -0.11
N GLU A 117 3.94 3.79 1.22
CA GLU A 117 3.24 2.78 2.03
C GLU A 117 1.73 2.77 1.74
N ASN A 118 1.08 3.94 1.76
CA ASN A 118 -0.35 4.06 1.47
C ASN A 118 -0.69 3.60 0.04
N LEU A 119 0.13 4.00 -0.95
CA LEU A 119 -0.04 3.57 -2.34
C LEU A 119 0.03 2.04 -2.47
N VAL A 120 1.06 1.42 -1.88
CA VAL A 120 1.28 -0.03 -1.97
C VAL A 120 0.16 -0.80 -1.30
N GLN A 121 -0.27 -0.40 -0.09
CA GLN A 121 -1.39 -1.05 0.60
C GLN A 121 -2.69 -0.94 -0.20
N ALA A 122 -2.95 0.23 -0.80
CA ALA A 122 -4.16 0.43 -1.59
C ALA A 122 -4.14 -0.40 -2.89
N ILE A 123 -3.02 -0.40 -3.61
CA ILE A 123 -2.85 -1.21 -4.83
C ILE A 123 -2.96 -2.70 -4.51
N ALA A 124 -2.34 -3.18 -3.43
CA ALA A 124 -2.45 -4.58 -3.01
C ALA A 124 -3.90 -4.97 -2.70
N ARG A 125 -4.67 -4.09 -2.05
CA ARG A 125 -6.10 -4.32 -1.86
C ARG A 125 -6.86 -4.39 -3.17
N ASP A 126 -6.53 -3.52 -4.13
CA ASP A 126 -7.20 -3.53 -5.43
C ASP A 126 -6.89 -4.83 -6.19
N CYS A 127 -5.65 -5.35 -6.10
CA CYS A 127 -5.32 -6.68 -6.63
C CYS A 127 -6.13 -7.80 -5.98
N LEU A 128 -6.25 -7.81 -4.64
CA LEU A 128 -7.06 -8.83 -3.95
C LEU A 128 -8.52 -8.73 -4.38
N ALA A 129 -9.07 -7.52 -4.55
CA ALA A 129 -10.44 -7.35 -4.99
C ALA A 129 -10.69 -7.99 -6.38
N GLU A 130 -9.76 -7.82 -7.33
CA GLU A 130 -9.82 -8.51 -8.63
C GLU A 130 -9.83 -10.03 -8.46
N SER A 131 -8.93 -10.57 -7.63
CA SER A 131 -8.86 -12.01 -7.37
C SER A 131 -10.14 -12.56 -6.73
N LEU A 132 -10.72 -11.84 -5.76
CA LEU A 132 -11.99 -12.22 -5.13
C LEU A 132 -13.15 -12.25 -6.12
N MET A 133 -13.21 -11.28 -7.04
CA MET A 133 -14.26 -11.26 -8.07
C MET A 133 -14.09 -12.39 -9.09
N ARG A 134 -12.86 -12.78 -9.41
CA ARG A 134 -12.60 -13.95 -10.28
C ARG A 134 -13.01 -15.25 -9.62
N LEU A 135 -12.72 -15.40 -8.33
CA LEU A 135 -13.14 -16.58 -7.55
C LEU A 135 -14.67 -16.67 -7.48
N ASP A 136 -15.35 -15.57 -7.19
CA ASP A 136 -16.82 -15.50 -7.18
C ASP A 136 -17.43 -15.88 -8.55
N ALA A 137 -16.84 -15.37 -9.64
CA ALA A 137 -17.27 -15.69 -11.01
C ALA A 137 -17.10 -17.18 -11.38
N GLU A 138 -16.17 -17.90 -10.74
CA GLU A 138 -16.01 -19.36 -10.89
C GLU A 138 -16.86 -20.16 -9.89
N GLY A 139 -17.70 -19.50 -9.09
CA GLY A 139 -18.64 -20.12 -8.17
C GLY A 139 -18.06 -20.41 -6.79
N TYR A 140 -16.86 -19.92 -6.47
CA TYR A 140 -16.29 -20.07 -5.14
C TYR A 140 -16.97 -19.14 -4.14
N LYS A 141 -17.34 -19.70 -2.98
CA LYS A 141 -17.85 -18.91 -1.86
C LYS A 141 -16.68 -18.45 -0.99
N THR A 142 -16.30 -17.18 -1.12
CA THR A 142 -15.39 -16.54 -0.15
C THR A 142 -16.12 -16.31 1.17
N VAL A 143 -15.70 -17.00 2.23
CA VAL A 143 -16.29 -16.87 3.58
C VAL A 143 -15.66 -15.73 4.38
N MET A 144 -14.37 -15.45 4.15
CA MET A 144 -13.66 -14.31 4.70
C MET A 144 -12.42 -14.00 3.87
N HIS A 145 -11.84 -12.82 4.08
CA HIS A 145 -10.52 -12.48 3.58
C HIS A 145 -9.72 -11.76 4.66
N VAL A 146 -8.42 -12.05 4.78
CA VAL A 146 -7.55 -11.49 5.81
C VAL A 146 -6.29 -10.97 5.14
N HIS A 147 -6.01 -9.67 5.24
CA HIS A 147 -4.92 -9.05 4.51
C HIS A 147 -5.01 -9.33 2.99
N ASP A 148 -4.12 -10.15 2.46
CA ASP A 148 -4.02 -10.63 1.07
C ASP A 148 -4.55 -12.07 0.87
N GLU A 149 -5.06 -12.70 1.92
CA GLU A 149 -5.61 -14.05 1.92
C GLU A 149 -7.11 -14.07 1.59
N ALA A 150 -7.53 -15.02 0.75
CA ALA A 150 -8.93 -15.39 0.54
C ALA A 150 -9.21 -16.77 1.15
N VAL A 151 -10.24 -16.87 2.00
CA VAL A 151 -10.67 -18.13 2.61
C VAL A 151 -11.95 -18.59 1.92
N LEU A 152 -11.91 -19.80 1.37
CA LEU A 152 -12.99 -20.39 0.58
C LEU A 152 -13.57 -21.60 1.30
N ASP A 153 -14.89 -21.75 1.26
CA ASP A 153 -15.60 -22.95 1.70
C ASP A 153 -15.99 -23.75 0.46
N VAL A 154 -15.37 -24.91 0.26
CA VAL A 154 -15.40 -25.68 -0.99
C VAL A 154 -15.69 -27.15 -0.69
N PRO A 155 -16.71 -27.77 -1.33
CA PRO A 155 -16.98 -29.20 -1.12
C PRO A 155 -15.81 -30.08 -1.53
N ILE A 156 -15.53 -31.11 -0.73
CA ILE A 156 -14.44 -32.07 -0.98
C ILE A 156 -14.58 -32.68 -2.39
N GLY A 157 -13.47 -32.66 -3.14
CA GLY A 157 -13.39 -33.23 -4.48
C GLY A 157 -13.93 -32.36 -5.62
N THR A 158 -14.32 -31.10 -5.35
CA THR A 158 -14.84 -30.18 -6.38
C THR A 158 -13.81 -29.19 -6.94
N SER A 159 -12.70 -28.99 -6.24
CA SER A 159 -11.62 -28.08 -6.64
C SER A 159 -10.29 -28.53 -6.05
N SER A 160 -9.21 -27.84 -6.42
CA SER A 160 -7.87 -27.97 -5.84
C SER A 160 -7.31 -26.60 -5.46
N VAL A 161 -6.30 -26.60 -4.58
CA VAL A 161 -5.52 -25.40 -4.22
C VAL A 161 -4.79 -24.85 -5.44
N GLU A 162 -4.31 -25.72 -6.32
CA GLU A 162 -3.61 -25.36 -7.55
C GLU A 162 -4.51 -24.54 -8.48
N HIS A 163 -5.79 -24.92 -8.61
CA HIS A 163 -6.74 -24.18 -9.42
C HIS A 163 -7.06 -22.80 -8.81
N VAL A 164 -7.32 -22.75 -7.50
CA VAL A 164 -7.57 -21.47 -6.80
C VAL A 164 -6.38 -20.51 -6.91
N THR A 165 -5.17 -21.02 -6.71
CA THR A 165 -3.94 -20.21 -6.82
C THR A 165 -3.66 -19.78 -8.25
N GLU A 166 -4.01 -20.57 -9.26
CA GLU A 166 -3.98 -20.16 -10.68
C GLU A 166 -4.87 -18.95 -10.91
N ILE A 167 -6.15 -19.00 -10.51
CA ILE A 167 -7.11 -17.90 -10.63
C ILE A 167 -6.58 -16.62 -9.99
N MET A 168 -6.11 -16.73 -8.74
CA MET A 168 -5.58 -15.59 -7.98
C MET A 168 -4.27 -15.02 -8.55
N SER A 169 -3.53 -15.80 -9.34
CA SER A 169 -2.27 -15.40 -9.98
C SER A 169 -2.44 -14.83 -11.39
N ARG A 170 -3.66 -14.85 -11.95
CA ARG A 170 -3.90 -14.35 -13.32
C ARG A 170 -3.50 -12.86 -13.43
N PRO A 171 -2.87 -12.44 -14.55
CA PRO A 171 -2.53 -11.03 -14.78
C PRO A 171 -3.74 -10.09 -14.62
N ILE A 172 -3.48 -8.85 -14.21
CA ILE A 172 -4.51 -7.82 -14.01
C ILE A 172 -4.35 -6.74 -15.07
N ASP A 173 -5.42 -6.42 -15.79
CA ASP A 173 -5.40 -5.53 -16.97
C ASP A 173 -4.83 -4.15 -16.67
N TRP A 174 -5.18 -3.56 -15.52
CA TRP A 174 -4.67 -2.24 -15.11
C TRP A 174 -3.27 -2.29 -14.48
N ALA A 175 -2.70 -3.48 -14.24
CA ALA A 175 -1.36 -3.67 -13.69
C ALA A 175 -0.47 -4.57 -14.59
N PRO A 176 -0.23 -4.16 -15.85
CA PRO A 176 0.55 -4.97 -16.78
C PRO A 176 1.97 -5.18 -16.25
N GLY A 177 2.42 -6.43 -16.26
CA GLY A 177 3.76 -6.83 -15.82
C GLY A 177 3.94 -6.93 -14.30
N LEU A 178 2.88 -6.79 -13.49
CA LEU A 178 2.94 -7.08 -12.06
C LEU A 178 3.23 -8.59 -11.85
N PRO A 179 4.32 -8.98 -11.17
CA PRO A 179 4.59 -10.38 -10.87
C PRO A 179 3.70 -10.86 -9.72
N LEU A 180 2.44 -11.15 -10.03
CA LEU A 180 1.45 -11.66 -9.08
C LEU A 180 1.53 -13.18 -9.00
N LYS A 181 1.68 -13.71 -7.77
CA LYS A 181 1.65 -15.14 -7.48
C LYS A 181 0.87 -15.36 -6.19
N ALA A 182 0.07 -16.42 -6.16
CA ALA A 182 -0.61 -16.91 -4.97
C ALA A 182 0.02 -18.21 -4.48
N ALA A 183 -0.09 -18.44 -3.18
CA ALA A 183 0.17 -19.72 -2.53
C ALA A 183 -1.01 -20.01 -1.61
N GLY A 184 -1.26 -21.29 -1.32
CA GLY A 184 -2.36 -21.69 -0.47
C GLY A 184 -2.20 -23.12 0.01
N PHE A 185 -3.15 -23.54 0.84
CA PHE A 185 -3.30 -24.90 1.34
C PHE A 185 -4.79 -25.18 1.56
N GLU A 186 -5.13 -26.45 1.74
CA GLU A 186 -6.46 -26.90 2.14
C GLU A 186 -6.41 -27.55 3.52
N CYS A 187 -7.48 -27.39 4.30
CA CYS A 187 -7.60 -27.94 5.65
C CYS A 187 -9.08 -28.08 6.05
N ASP A 188 -9.37 -28.97 6.99
CA ASP A 188 -10.74 -29.23 7.47
C ASP A 188 -11.32 -28.06 8.30
N PHE A 189 -10.46 -27.20 8.84
CA PHE A 189 -10.86 -26.03 9.63
C PHE A 189 -9.80 -24.95 9.51
N TYR A 190 -10.23 -23.68 9.56
CA TYR A 190 -9.34 -22.53 9.47
C TYR A 190 -8.22 -22.60 10.51
N GLN A 191 -6.98 -22.56 10.04
CA GLN A 191 -5.77 -22.47 10.84
C GLN A 191 -5.09 -21.14 10.51
N LYS A 192 -4.74 -20.40 11.56
CA LYS A 192 -4.01 -19.15 11.41
C LYS A 192 -2.51 -19.48 11.39
N ASP A 193 -1.87 -19.18 10.28
CA ASP A 193 -0.41 -19.07 10.20
C ASP A 193 0.12 -17.77 10.86
#